data_AF-A0A0D2HTV3-F1
#
_entry.id   AF-A0A0D2HTV3-F1
#
_cell.length_a   1.000
_cell.length_b   1.000
_cell.length_c   1.000
_cell.angle_alpha   90.00
_cell.angle_beta   90.00
_cell.angle_gamma   90.00
#
_symmetry.space_group_name_H-M   'P 1'
#
loop_
_entity.id
_entity.type
_entity.pdbx_description
1 polymer ?
#
loop_
_entity_poly.entity_id
_entity_poly.type
_entity_poly.pdbx_seq_one_letter_code
_entity_poly.pdbx_strand_id
1 'polypeptide(L)'
;MAPGILANGWHDDVAITSKPIQTRYPYENLHFNPKLQPKRYETAARDSVIQSVEHGVDVIYYASYTDDVGMNMLSKAKHKHVVAPAINWLYTTVHEAEPFGYTFEKAEQIGYNKELEIAIKALKEMNKRGITVPPGGDDGFAWCPHGTYARDMEHFVKLLDFMPMESIIAGVSKLFMQENELGKILPGYYADCILVDGDPLQDIAVLQDHSKLDVIMINGRIHKSSPSDVVTARPPPPAQPLQVKNLHNFVTFKDERDRARVGHLDLEPLVVHALAMPSGSPLSSLQEVIDLGHDAVVQTRDSFPLSSVKLLAPIAARDIMSVGNNYADHVKEYSESGYDAQKIQQKASFPTIFTKRSTSVIAADEELSSHRVFTHCLDYEGEVGVIIGKPGFGIREKDAIGHV
;
A
#
# COMPACT_ATOMS: atom_id res chain seq x y z
N MET A 1 -1.18 13.82 -14.68
CA MET A 1 -2.54 14.39 -14.79
C MET A 1 -3.39 13.72 -13.71
N ALA A 2 -3.58 14.42 -12.60
CA ALA A 2 -4.54 14.06 -11.57
C ALA A 2 -5.72 15.03 -11.68
N PRO A 3 -6.94 14.58 -11.41
CA PRO A 3 -7.85 15.46 -10.71
C PRO A 3 -8.62 14.69 -9.62
N GLY A 4 -8.40 15.09 -8.37
CA GLY A 4 -9.46 15.06 -7.37
C GLY A 4 -10.42 16.20 -7.69
N ILE A 5 -11.72 15.90 -7.72
CA ILE A 5 -12.79 16.90 -7.66
C ILE A 5 -13.58 16.57 -6.42
N LEU A 6 -13.42 17.43 -5.41
CA LEU A 6 -14.35 17.58 -4.29
C LEU A 6 -15.49 18.46 -4.79
N ALA A 7 -16.72 17.99 -4.70
CA ALA A 7 -17.91 18.80 -4.96
C ALA A 7 -19.08 18.30 -4.10
N ASN A 8 -19.09 18.68 -2.82
CA ASN A 8 -20.34 18.81 -2.08
C ASN A 8 -21.04 20.06 -2.61
N GLY A 9 -21.95 19.88 -3.58
CA GLY A 9 -22.76 20.98 -4.06
C GLY A 9 -23.89 21.27 -3.09
N TRP A 10 -23.72 22.22 -2.16
CA TRP A 10 -24.75 23.17 -1.69
C TRP A 10 -24.07 24.45 -1.17
N HIS A 11 -24.63 25.60 -1.56
CA HIS A 11 -24.17 26.96 -1.26
C HIS A 11 -23.95 27.20 0.24
N ASP A 12 -22.73 27.61 0.63
CA ASP A 12 -22.48 28.82 1.43
C ASP A 12 -20.97 29.06 1.59
N ASP A 13 -20.57 30.33 1.46
CA ASP A 13 -19.19 30.82 1.56
C ASP A 13 -18.61 30.60 2.98
N VAL A 14 -17.79 29.57 3.17
CA VAL A 14 -16.91 29.47 4.34
C VAL A 14 -15.49 29.11 3.91
N ALA A 15 -14.63 30.12 3.88
CA ALA A 15 -13.20 29.95 3.64
C ALA A 15 -12.52 29.37 4.90
N ILE A 16 -12.14 28.09 4.86
CA ILE A 16 -11.28 27.48 5.87
C ILE A 16 -9.83 27.63 5.40
N THR A 17 -9.04 28.41 6.14
CA THR A 17 -7.59 28.51 5.96
C THR A 17 -6.92 27.43 6.80
N SER A 18 -6.36 26.39 6.18
CA SER A 18 -5.54 25.41 6.88
C SER A 18 -4.04 25.76 6.74
N LYS A 19 -3.35 25.89 7.88
CA LYS A 19 -1.89 25.85 7.93
C LYS A 19 -1.44 24.39 7.86
N PRO A 20 -0.34 24.07 7.16
CA PRO A 20 0.14 22.69 7.06
C PRO A 20 0.73 22.25 8.41
N ILE A 21 0.07 21.29 9.06
CA ILE A 21 0.66 20.50 10.15
C ILE A 21 1.26 19.25 9.50
N GLN A 22 2.57 19.09 9.64
CA GLN A 22 3.32 17.95 9.12
C GLN A 22 3.27 16.80 10.15
N THR A 23 2.13 16.11 10.23
CA THR A 23 2.01 14.90 11.05
C THR A 23 2.36 13.68 10.20
N ARG A 24 3.44 12.96 10.55
CA ARG A 24 3.72 11.63 9.98
C ARG A 24 2.64 10.66 10.48
N TYR A 25 1.88 10.08 9.56
CA TYR A 25 0.89 9.06 9.91
C TYR A 25 1.59 7.70 10.05
N PRO A 26 1.20 6.85 11.02
CA PRO A 26 1.81 5.53 11.26
C PRO A 26 1.53 4.48 10.16
N TYR A 27 0.95 4.89 9.03
CA TYR A 27 0.42 4.03 7.96
C TYR A 27 1.32 3.99 6.70
N GLU A 28 2.54 4.55 6.76
CA GLU A 28 3.47 4.63 5.61
C GLU A 28 3.88 3.24 5.03
N ASN A 29 3.56 2.14 5.72
CA ASN A 29 3.86 0.76 5.31
C ASN A 29 2.65 -0.03 4.78
N LEU A 30 1.49 0.61 4.58
CA LEU A 30 0.38 -0.03 3.87
C LEU A 30 0.71 -0.10 2.37
N HIS A 31 0.99 -1.30 1.88
CA HIS A 31 1.25 -1.56 0.46
C HIS A 31 -0.05 -1.53 -0.33
N PHE A 32 -0.54 -0.32 -0.65
CA PHE A 32 -1.52 -0.17 -1.71
C PHE A 32 -0.82 -0.38 -3.05
N ASN A 33 -1.32 -1.29 -3.88
CA ASN A 33 -0.81 -1.45 -5.23
C ASN A 33 -1.04 -0.14 -6.01
N PRO A 34 0.00 0.65 -6.34
CA PRO A 34 -0.17 1.97 -6.94
C PRO A 34 -0.70 1.92 -8.37
N LYS A 35 -0.75 0.72 -8.98
CA LYS A 35 -1.38 0.47 -10.28
C LYS A 35 -2.91 0.34 -10.18
N LEU A 36 -3.44 0.06 -8.99
CA LEU A 36 -4.88 0.04 -8.73
C LEU A 36 -5.32 1.46 -8.33
N GLN A 37 -5.81 2.23 -9.31
CA GLN A 37 -6.41 3.55 -9.07
C GLN A 37 -7.91 3.46 -9.35
N PRO A 38 -8.73 3.03 -8.37
CA PRO A 38 -10.17 2.98 -8.55
C PRO A 38 -10.71 4.38 -8.83
N LYS A 39 -11.69 4.49 -9.72
CA LYS A 39 -12.45 5.73 -9.91
C LYS A 39 -13.35 5.91 -8.69
N ARG A 40 -13.21 7.05 -8.02
CA ARG A 40 -13.94 7.38 -6.80
C ARG A 40 -14.80 8.61 -7.03
N TYR A 41 -15.98 8.65 -6.42
CA TYR A 41 -16.86 9.80 -6.49
C TYR A 41 -17.64 9.94 -5.18
N GLU A 42 -17.65 11.15 -4.61
CA GLU A 42 -18.42 11.49 -3.41
C GLU A 42 -19.77 12.05 -3.82
N THR A 43 -20.87 11.42 -3.39
CA THR A 43 -22.19 11.98 -3.65
C THR A 43 -23.29 11.42 -2.78
N ALA A 44 -24.05 12.31 -2.14
CA ALA A 44 -25.29 11.93 -1.47
C ALA A 44 -26.50 11.92 -2.43
N ALA A 45 -26.43 12.58 -3.60
CA ALA A 45 -27.61 12.89 -4.42
C ALA A 45 -28.00 11.77 -5.40
N ARG A 46 -29.32 11.59 -5.60
CA ARG A 46 -29.93 10.60 -6.51
C ARG A 46 -29.28 10.55 -7.90
N ASP A 47 -29.29 11.67 -8.61
CA ASP A 47 -28.87 11.73 -10.02
C ASP A 47 -27.36 11.45 -10.16
N SER A 48 -26.59 11.75 -9.12
CA SER A 48 -25.15 11.51 -9.09
C SER A 48 -24.81 10.05 -8.84
N VAL A 49 -25.62 9.31 -8.06
CA VAL A 49 -25.47 7.85 -7.93
C VAL A 49 -25.72 7.18 -9.29
N ILE A 50 -26.77 7.57 -9.99
CA ILE A 50 -27.10 7.08 -11.34
C ILE A 50 -25.92 7.34 -12.29
N GLN A 51 -25.45 8.60 -12.37
CA GLN A 51 -24.31 8.97 -13.21
C GLN A 51 -23.03 8.20 -12.85
N SER A 52 -22.78 7.97 -11.56
CA SER A 52 -21.60 7.21 -11.10
C SER A 52 -21.63 5.78 -11.63
N VAL A 53 -22.79 5.13 -11.60
CA VAL A 53 -22.97 3.78 -12.17
C VAL A 53 -22.79 3.80 -13.70
N GLU A 54 -23.41 4.75 -14.40
CA GLU A 54 -23.31 4.89 -15.87
C GLU A 54 -21.87 5.09 -16.35
N HIS A 55 -21.09 5.91 -15.63
CA HIS A 55 -19.70 6.21 -15.97
C HIS A 55 -18.72 5.17 -15.41
N GLY A 56 -19.22 4.17 -14.69
CA GLY A 56 -18.44 3.07 -14.19
C GLY A 56 -17.46 3.46 -13.08
N VAL A 57 -17.84 4.39 -12.20
CA VAL A 57 -17.13 4.73 -10.96
C VAL A 57 -17.08 3.51 -10.05
N ASP A 58 -15.93 3.12 -9.53
CA ASP A 58 -15.80 1.88 -8.75
C ASP A 58 -16.29 2.03 -7.30
N VAL A 59 -15.99 3.18 -6.67
CA VAL A 59 -16.37 3.48 -5.28
C VAL A 59 -17.21 4.75 -5.22
N ILE A 60 -18.41 4.64 -4.66
CA ILE A 60 -19.38 5.72 -4.47
C ILE A 60 -19.48 6.01 -2.98
N TYR A 61 -19.19 7.23 -2.54
CA TYR A 61 -19.33 7.61 -1.13
C TYR A 61 -20.70 8.22 -0.83
N TYR A 62 -21.17 8.06 0.42
CA TYR A 62 -22.46 8.47 0.98
C TYR A 62 -23.67 7.75 0.37
N ALA A 63 -24.07 8.12 -0.84
CA ALA A 63 -25.26 7.62 -1.54
C ALA A 63 -26.59 7.72 -0.72
N SER A 64 -26.65 8.64 0.25
CA SER A 64 -27.76 8.81 1.19
C SER A 64 -29.13 8.89 0.51
N TYR A 65 -29.25 9.70 -0.54
CA TYR A 65 -30.51 9.96 -1.26
C TYR A 65 -30.67 9.11 -2.54
N THR A 66 -30.07 7.93 -2.60
CA THR A 66 -30.35 7.02 -3.73
C THR A 66 -31.84 6.67 -3.78
N ASP A 67 -32.41 6.64 -4.99
CA ASP A 67 -33.80 6.27 -5.22
C ASP A 67 -33.91 4.85 -5.80
N ASP A 68 -35.13 4.41 -6.14
CA ASP A 68 -35.35 3.09 -6.70
C ASP A 68 -34.59 2.86 -8.02
N VAL A 69 -34.42 3.89 -8.85
CA VAL A 69 -33.66 3.79 -10.09
C VAL A 69 -32.19 3.54 -9.78
N GLY A 70 -31.56 4.40 -8.97
CA GLY A 70 -30.17 4.24 -8.53
C GLY A 70 -29.93 2.90 -7.83
N MET A 71 -30.81 2.50 -6.92
CA MET A 71 -30.74 1.23 -6.19
C MET A 71 -30.82 0.02 -7.13
N ASN A 72 -31.70 0.07 -8.14
CA ASN A 72 -31.81 -1.00 -9.14
C ASN A 72 -30.55 -1.08 -10.02
N MET A 73 -29.97 0.07 -10.37
CA MET A 73 -28.73 0.12 -11.14
C MET A 73 -27.54 -0.43 -10.34
N LEU A 74 -27.39 -0.01 -9.08
CA LEU A 74 -26.39 -0.53 -8.16
C LEU A 74 -26.54 -2.05 -7.97
N SER A 75 -27.75 -2.53 -7.76
CA SER A 75 -28.02 -3.97 -7.58
C SER A 75 -27.62 -4.80 -8.81
N LYS A 76 -27.93 -4.31 -10.02
CA LYS A 76 -27.52 -4.98 -11.28
C LYS A 76 -26.00 -4.99 -11.47
N ALA A 77 -25.32 -3.92 -11.06
CA ALA A 77 -23.87 -3.75 -11.23
C ALA A 77 -23.07 -3.97 -9.93
N LYS A 78 -23.64 -4.68 -8.94
CA LYS A 78 -23.08 -4.87 -7.60
C LYS A 78 -21.73 -5.59 -7.55
N HIS A 79 -21.37 -6.32 -8.59
CA HIS A 79 -20.05 -6.95 -8.70
C HIS A 79 -18.94 -5.93 -8.96
N LYS A 80 -19.28 -4.76 -9.52
CA LYS A 80 -18.34 -3.68 -9.83
C LYS A 80 -18.32 -2.59 -8.76
N HIS A 81 -19.49 -2.13 -8.34
CA HIS A 81 -19.60 -0.94 -7.48
C HIS A 81 -19.55 -1.29 -6.00
N VAL A 82 -18.93 -0.40 -5.23
CA VAL A 82 -18.91 -0.40 -3.76
C VAL A 82 -19.48 0.93 -3.26
N VAL A 83 -20.32 0.89 -2.22
CA VAL A 83 -20.94 2.08 -1.62
C VAL A 83 -20.42 2.29 -0.19
N ALA A 84 -19.55 3.28 0.03
CA ALA A 84 -19.00 3.61 1.35
C ALA A 84 -19.85 4.71 2.02
N PRO A 85 -20.58 4.42 3.12
CA PRO A 85 -21.72 5.26 3.51
C PRO A 85 -21.41 6.48 4.36
N ALA A 86 -20.23 6.59 4.99
CA ALA A 86 -19.91 7.69 5.92
C ALA A 86 -20.92 7.85 7.08
N ILE A 87 -21.49 6.73 7.54
CA ILE A 87 -22.63 6.77 8.47
C ILE A 87 -22.24 7.28 9.86
N ASN A 88 -21.02 7.01 10.33
CA ASN A 88 -20.53 7.49 11.63
C ASN A 88 -20.42 9.02 11.65
N TRP A 89 -19.88 9.65 10.61
CA TRP A 89 -19.87 11.11 10.50
C TRP A 89 -21.28 11.71 10.55
N LEU A 90 -22.22 11.14 9.79
CA LEU A 90 -23.58 11.66 9.77
C LEU A 90 -24.27 11.51 11.13
N TYR A 91 -24.12 10.35 11.77
CA TYR A 91 -24.65 10.10 13.12
C TYR A 91 -24.06 11.04 14.16
N THR A 92 -22.73 11.16 14.21
CA THR A 92 -22.03 11.99 15.20
C THR A 92 -22.29 13.48 14.97
N THR A 93 -22.47 13.93 13.73
CA THR A 93 -22.87 15.31 13.41
C THR A 93 -24.24 15.66 13.98
N VAL A 94 -25.19 14.71 13.94
CA VAL A 94 -26.53 14.92 14.50
C VAL A 94 -26.52 14.83 16.02
N HIS A 95 -25.81 13.86 16.61
CA HIS A 95 -25.99 13.51 18.02
C HIS A 95 -24.85 13.91 18.96
N GLU A 96 -23.64 14.16 18.46
CA GLU A 96 -22.41 14.25 19.29
C GLU A 96 -21.59 15.54 19.04
N ALA A 97 -21.96 16.36 18.06
CA ALA A 97 -21.18 17.53 17.65
C ALA A 97 -21.40 18.79 18.50
N GLU A 98 -22.42 18.81 19.37
CA GLU A 98 -22.79 19.97 20.18
C GLU A 98 -21.64 20.52 21.07
N PRO A 99 -20.85 19.67 21.77
CA PRO A 99 -19.70 20.13 22.55
C PRO A 99 -18.62 20.84 21.73
N PHE A 100 -18.63 20.66 20.41
CA PHE A 100 -17.68 21.26 19.47
C PHE A 100 -18.24 22.50 18.75
N GLY A 101 -19.41 22.99 19.20
CA GLY A 101 -20.03 24.21 18.68
C GLY A 101 -20.99 23.98 17.50
N TYR A 102 -21.37 22.73 17.22
CA TYR A 102 -22.34 22.39 16.18
C TYR A 102 -23.60 21.79 16.82
N THR A 103 -24.62 22.62 17.07
CA THR A 103 -25.79 22.20 17.84
C THR A 103 -26.72 21.29 17.06
N PHE A 104 -27.54 20.52 17.79
CA PHE A 104 -28.59 19.69 17.21
C PHE A 104 -29.56 20.52 16.35
N GLU A 105 -29.99 21.70 16.79
CA GLU A 105 -30.88 22.56 16.01
C GLU A 105 -30.22 22.99 14.69
N LYS A 106 -28.91 23.22 14.69
CA LYS A 106 -28.18 23.56 13.46
C LYS A 106 -28.12 22.37 12.51
N ALA A 107 -27.90 21.17 13.04
CA ALA A 107 -27.93 19.92 12.27
C ALA A 107 -29.32 19.67 11.66
N GLU A 108 -30.40 19.90 12.41
CA GLU A 108 -31.77 19.78 11.91
C GLU A 108 -32.12 20.83 10.86
N GLN A 109 -31.72 22.09 11.07
CA GLN A 109 -31.94 23.17 10.10
C GLN A 109 -31.29 22.89 8.75
N ILE A 110 -30.08 22.32 8.77
CA ILE A 110 -29.35 21.92 7.56
C ILE A 110 -29.92 20.63 6.95
N GLY A 111 -30.61 19.82 7.75
CA GLY A 111 -31.30 18.62 7.30
C GLY A 111 -30.55 17.31 7.53
N TYR A 112 -29.47 17.31 8.32
CA TYR A 112 -28.68 16.08 8.58
C TYR A 112 -29.46 15.02 9.33
N ASN A 113 -30.38 15.40 10.23
CA ASN A 113 -31.27 14.43 10.88
C ASN A 113 -32.16 13.70 9.85
N LYS A 114 -32.72 14.45 8.91
CA LYS A 114 -33.51 13.89 7.81
C LYS A 114 -32.65 13.04 6.86
N GLU A 115 -31.44 13.47 6.57
CA GLU A 115 -30.50 12.69 5.77
C GLU A 115 -30.18 11.36 6.44
N LEU A 116 -29.92 11.36 7.75
CA LEU A 116 -29.61 10.15 8.52
C LEU A 116 -30.75 9.13 8.44
N GLU A 117 -32.00 9.57 8.62
CA GLU A 117 -33.17 8.69 8.49
C GLU A 117 -33.31 8.08 7.09
N ILE A 118 -32.99 8.85 6.04
CA ILE A 118 -33.08 8.40 4.64
C ILE A 118 -31.93 7.44 4.34
N ALA A 119 -30.70 7.78 4.74
CA ALA A 119 -29.51 6.95 4.59
C ALA A 119 -29.70 5.58 5.26
N ILE A 120 -30.21 5.54 6.49
CA ILE A 120 -30.51 4.27 7.18
C ILE A 120 -31.43 3.37 6.36
N LYS A 121 -32.50 3.93 5.79
CA LYS A 121 -33.45 3.16 4.96
C LYS A 121 -32.78 2.66 3.67
N ALA A 122 -32.02 3.53 3.01
CA ALA A 122 -31.30 3.18 1.77
C ALA A 122 -30.26 2.08 2.01
N LEU A 123 -29.45 2.19 3.07
CA LEU A 123 -28.38 1.24 3.38
C LEU A 123 -28.92 -0.13 3.82
N LYS A 124 -30.03 -0.17 4.58
CA LYS A 124 -30.76 -1.42 4.86
C LYS A 124 -31.20 -2.12 3.58
N GLU A 125 -31.73 -1.37 2.62
CA GLU A 125 -32.17 -1.91 1.35
C GLU A 125 -30.99 -2.35 0.46
N MET A 126 -29.87 -1.63 0.49
CA MET A 126 -28.62 -2.04 -0.17
C MET A 126 -28.13 -3.39 0.36
N ASN A 127 -28.11 -3.56 1.68
CA ASN A 127 -27.73 -4.81 2.32
C ASN A 127 -28.63 -5.97 1.85
N LYS A 128 -29.96 -5.79 1.90
CA LYS A 128 -30.95 -6.79 1.44
C LYS A 128 -30.76 -7.19 -0.02
N ARG A 129 -30.29 -6.29 -0.88
CA ARG A 129 -30.01 -6.55 -2.31
C ARG A 129 -28.62 -7.15 -2.57
N GLY A 130 -27.81 -7.28 -1.53
CA GLY A 130 -26.43 -7.76 -1.60
C GLY A 130 -25.48 -6.79 -2.29
N ILE A 131 -25.77 -5.49 -2.25
CA ILE A 131 -24.83 -4.44 -2.69
C ILE A 131 -23.72 -4.36 -1.64
N THR A 132 -22.46 -4.25 -2.09
CA THR A 132 -21.32 -4.16 -1.15
C THR A 132 -21.30 -2.80 -0.48
N VAL A 133 -21.53 -2.79 0.83
CA VAL A 133 -21.47 -1.61 1.70
C VAL A 133 -20.44 -1.88 2.80
N PRO A 134 -19.18 -1.41 2.68
CA PRO A 134 -18.17 -1.57 3.73
C PRO A 134 -18.32 -0.51 4.82
N PRO A 135 -17.90 -0.80 6.07
CA PRO A 135 -17.65 0.21 7.09
C PRO A 135 -16.74 1.32 6.57
N GLY A 136 -17.04 2.58 6.88
CA GLY A 136 -16.26 3.73 6.46
C GLY A 136 -16.93 5.02 6.93
N GLY A 137 -16.38 5.62 7.98
CA GLY A 137 -17.07 6.61 8.81
C GLY A 137 -16.86 8.08 8.46
N ASP A 138 -15.99 8.39 7.49
CA ASP A 138 -15.57 9.76 7.13
C ASP A 138 -14.96 10.53 8.32
N ASP A 139 -13.95 9.91 8.92
CA ASP A 139 -13.21 10.43 10.08
C ASP A 139 -12.27 11.59 9.71
N GLY A 140 -12.05 12.50 10.67
CA GLY A 140 -11.18 13.67 10.53
C GLY A 140 -11.77 14.94 11.14
N PHE A 141 -13.01 14.89 11.61
CA PHE A 141 -13.70 15.98 12.27
C PHE A 141 -13.50 15.92 13.79
N ALA A 142 -13.73 17.04 14.49
CA ALA A 142 -13.53 17.11 15.94
C ALA A 142 -14.41 16.12 16.72
N TRP A 143 -15.65 15.90 16.26
CA TRP A 143 -16.61 14.94 16.82
C TRP A 143 -16.59 13.56 16.14
N CYS A 144 -15.76 13.39 15.11
CA CYS A 144 -15.53 12.11 14.41
C CYS A 144 -14.01 11.94 14.20
N PRO A 145 -13.23 11.73 15.28
CA PRO A 145 -11.78 11.73 15.20
C PRO A 145 -11.23 10.42 14.64
N HIS A 146 -10.08 10.51 13.98
CA HIS A 146 -9.31 9.34 13.59
C HIS A 146 -9.02 8.40 14.78
N GLY A 147 -9.02 7.10 14.50
CA GLY A 147 -8.82 6.05 15.50
C GLY A 147 -10.11 5.53 16.11
N THR A 148 -11.28 6.02 15.69
CA THR A 148 -12.60 5.53 16.15
C THR A 148 -13.34 4.69 15.10
N TYR A 149 -12.63 4.22 14.07
CA TYR A 149 -13.16 3.54 12.89
C TYR A 149 -14.08 2.34 13.18
N ALA A 150 -13.83 1.59 14.26
CA ALA A 150 -14.64 0.43 14.65
C ALA A 150 -16.07 0.80 15.07
N ARG A 151 -16.34 2.08 15.33
CA ARG A 151 -17.70 2.59 15.58
C ARG A 151 -18.63 2.31 14.41
N ASP A 152 -18.15 2.36 13.16
CA ASP A 152 -18.99 2.05 12.00
C ASP A 152 -19.62 0.65 12.11
N MET A 153 -18.88 -0.36 12.57
CA MET A 153 -19.42 -1.72 12.69
C MET A 153 -20.57 -1.78 13.70
N GLU A 154 -20.49 -1.02 14.78
CA GLU A 154 -21.59 -0.90 15.73
C GLU A 154 -22.80 -0.18 15.12
N HIS A 155 -22.60 0.89 14.36
CA HIS A 155 -23.69 1.56 13.63
C HIS A 155 -24.33 0.62 12.60
N PHE A 156 -23.55 -0.22 11.91
CA PHE A 156 -24.08 -1.20 10.96
C PHE A 156 -25.00 -2.20 11.64
N VAL A 157 -24.60 -2.72 12.81
CA VAL A 157 -25.42 -3.66 13.57
C VAL A 157 -26.65 -2.98 14.18
N LYS A 158 -26.49 -1.81 14.81
CA LYS A 158 -27.58 -1.14 15.53
C LYS A 158 -28.56 -0.40 14.63
N LEU A 159 -28.06 0.20 13.54
CA LEU A 159 -28.85 1.07 12.67
C LEU A 159 -29.21 0.42 11.34
N LEU A 160 -28.39 -0.47 10.79
CA LEU A 160 -28.51 -0.93 9.39
C LEU A 160 -28.94 -2.40 9.24
N ASP A 161 -29.32 -3.07 10.33
CA ASP A 161 -29.75 -4.47 10.39
C ASP A 161 -28.69 -5.48 9.90
N PHE A 162 -27.40 -5.14 9.97
CA PHE A 162 -26.33 -6.11 9.72
C PHE A 162 -26.19 -7.05 10.92
N MET A 163 -25.92 -8.33 10.64
CA MET A 163 -25.36 -9.22 11.65
C MET A 163 -23.90 -8.82 11.95
N PRO A 164 -23.38 -9.05 13.17
CA PRO A 164 -21.99 -8.73 13.49
C PRO A 164 -20.98 -9.29 12.48
N MET A 165 -21.14 -10.57 12.09
CA MET A 165 -20.28 -11.18 11.08
C MET A 165 -20.37 -10.48 9.72
N GLU A 166 -21.58 -10.05 9.32
CA GLU A 166 -21.76 -9.32 8.06
C GLU A 166 -21.03 -7.97 8.08
N SER A 167 -21.07 -7.24 9.20
CA SER A 167 -20.31 -5.98 9.34
C SER A 167 -18.79 -6.18 9.28
N ILE A 168 -18.28 -7.30 9.80
CA ILE A 168 -16.84 -7.63 9.77
C ILE A 168 -16.37 -7.92 8.34
N ILE A 169 -17.19 -8.63 7.56
CA ILE A 169 -16.82 -9.06 6.20
C ILE A 169 -17.38 -8.17 5.08
N ALA A 170 -17.94 -6.99 5.39
CA ALA A 170 -18.77 -6.20 4.48
C ALA A 170 -18.04 -5.56 3.26
N GLY A 171 -16.86 -6.06 2.90
CA GLY A 171 -16.22 -5.77 1.61
C GLY A 171 -15.07 -4.77 1.68
N VAL A 172 -14.39 -4.64 2.82
CA VAL A 172 -13.18 -3.81 2.96
C VAL A 172 -12.12 -4.17 1.91
N SER A 173 -11.90 -5.46 1.64
CA SER A 173 -10.95 -5.89 0.60
C SER A 173 -11.38 -5.51 -0.82
N LYS A 174 -12.70 -5.45 -1.08
CA LYS A 174 -13.26 -5.02 -2.36
C LYS A 174 -13.12 -3.52 -2.57
N LEU A 175 -13.23 -2.72 -1.51
CA LEU A 175 -12.94 -1.28 -1.54
C LEU A 175 -11.52 -1.00 -2.08
N PHE A 176 -10.57 -1.88 -1.75
CA PHE A 176 -9.18 -1.80 -2.22
C PHE A 176 -8.92 -2.53 -3.54
N MET A 177 -9.91 -3.21 -4.13
CA MET A 177 -9.75 -4.07 -5.30
C MET A 177 -8.77 -5.24 -5.07
N GLN A 178 -8.72 -5.77 -3.85
CA GLN A 178 -7.75 -6.77 -3.39
C GLN A 178 -8.42 -8.00 -2.74
N GLU A 179 -9.61 -8.39 -3.21
CA GLU A 179 -10.40 -9.51 -2.65
C GLU A 179 -9.69 -10.88 -2.67
N ASN A 180 -8.68 -11.03 -3.53
CA ASN A 180 -7.89 -12.26 -3.69
C ASN A 180 -6.66 -12.34 -2.78
N GLU A 181 -6.34 -11.26 -2.06
CA GLU A 181 -5.14 -11.17 -1.22
C GLU A 181 -5.38 -10.53 0.15
N LEU A 182 -6.53 -9.85 0.37
CA LEU A 182 -6.84 -9.17 1.64
C LEU A 182 -8.23 -9.58 2.20
N GLY A 183 -8.39 -9.46 3.52
CA GLY A 183 -9.68 -9.57 4.21
C GLY A 183 -10.15 -10.99 4.53
N LYS A 184 -9.29 -12.01 4.35
CA LYS A 184 -9.58 -13.41 4.72
C LYS A 184 -8.35 -14.07 5.34
N ILE A 185 -8.57 -14.99 6.28
CA ILE A 185 -7.51 -15.85 6.84
C ILE A 185 -7.43 -17.11 5.99
N LEU A 186 -6.64 -17.05 4.90
CA LEU A 186 -6.42 -18.16 3.97
C LEU A 186 -4.97 -18.16 3.45
N PRO A 187 -4.40 -19.31 3.03
CA PRO A 187 -3.09 -19.35 2.38
C PRO A 187 -3.04 -18.42 1.15
N GLY A 188 -1.97 -17.63 1.03
CA GLY A 188 -1.76 -16.68 -0.07
C GLY A 188 -2.35 -15.29 0.16
N TYR A 189 -3.10 -15.06 1.23
CA TYR A 189 -3.56 -13.73 1.65
C TYR A 189 -2.51 -13.06 2.56
N TYR A 190 -2.53 -11.73 2.62
CA TYR A 190 -1.71 -10.96 3.56
C TYR A 190 -2.04 -11.40 4.99
N ALA A 191 -0.99 -11.55 5.79
CA ALA A 191 -1.10 -11.85 7.22
C ALA A 191 -1.43 -10.58 8.01
N ASP A 192 -2.62 -10.03 7.72
CA ASP A 192 -3.23 -8.89 8.39
C ASP A 192 -4.31 -9.43 9.34
N CYS A 193 -4.02 -9.41 10.64
CA CYS A 193 -4.85 -10.07 11.64
C CYS A 193 -4.92 -9.24 12.92
N ILE A 194 -6.08 -9.28 13.57
CA ILE A 194 -6.26 -8.71 14.91
C ILE A 194 -6.72 -9.84 15.82
N LEU A 195 -5.98 -10.06 16.92
CA LEU A 195 -6.42 -10.91 18.03
C LEU A 195 -7.22 -10.05 19.00
N VAL A 196 -8.41 -10.51 19.34
CA VAL A 196 -9.39 -9.77 20.15
C VAL A 196 -9.69 -10.58 21.42
N ASP A 197 -9.54 -9.97 22.59
CA ASP A 197 -9.96 -10.51 23.89
C ASP A 197 -11.48 -10.35 24.06
N GLY A 198 -12.22 -11.19 23.37
CA GLY A 198 -13.68 -11.22 23.37
C GLY A 198 -14.23 -11.84 22.09
N ASP A 199 -15.56 -11.97 22.04
CA ASP A 199 -16.25 -12.47 20.85
C ASP A 199 -16.99 -11.31 20.14
N PRO A 200 -16.46 -10.75 19.04
CA PRO A 200 -17.12 -9.67 18.31
C PRO A 200 -18.44 -10.10 17.65
N LEU A 201 -18.75 -11.41 17.60
CA LEU A 201 -20.04 -11.91 17.14
C LEU A 201 -21.13 -11.79 18.21
N GLN A 202 -20.76 -11.72 19.49
CA GLN A 202 -21.68 -11.47 20.60
C GLN A 202 -21.76 -9.98 20.94
N ASP A 203 -20.62 -9.29 20.92
CA ASP A 203 -20.52 -7.85 21.18
C ASP A 203 -19.56 -7.18 20.21
N ILE A 204 -20.11 -6.57 19.15
CA ILE A 204 -19.31 -5.90 18.12
C ILE A 204 -18.56 -4.67 18.68
N ALA A 205 -19.02 -4.08 19.79
CA ALA A 205 -18.38 -2.92 20.39
C ALA A 205 -17.00 -3.24 20.99
N VAL A 206 -16.68 -4.51 21.24
CA VAL A 206 -15.34 -4.94 21.69
C VAL A 206 -14.23 -4.46 20.76
N LEU A 207 -14.51 -4.31 19.46
CA LEU A 207 -13.54 -3.83 18.46
C LEU A 207 -13.17 -2.36 18.65
N GLN A 208 -13.94 -1.60 19.43
CA GLN A 208 -13.64 -0.21 19.79
C GLN A 208 -12.75 -0.11 21.02
N ASP A 209 -12.73 -1.13 21.89
CA ASP A 209 -11.87 -1.13 23.06
C ASP A 209 -10.45 -1.56 22.68
N HIS A 210 -9.59 -0.56 22.49
CA HIS A 210 -8.19 -0.82 22.16
C HIS A 210 -7.47 -1.64 23.23
N SER A 211 -7.90 -1.70 24.49
CA SER A 211 -7.28 -2.57 25.48
C SER A 211 -7.55 -4.06 25.23
N LYS A 212 -8.61 -4.38 24.46
CA LYS A 212 -9.02 -5.73 24.07
C LYS A 212 -8.45 -6.20 22.73
N LEU A 213 -7.71 -5.34 22.03
CA LEU A 213 -7.03 -5.70 20.78
C LEU A 213 -5.62 -6.18 21.10
N ASP A 214 -5.49 -7.41 21.60
CA ASP A 214 -4.25 -7.96 22.16
C ASP A 214 -3.10 -7.97 21.17
N VAL A 215 -3.36 -8.42 19.94
CA VAL A 215 -2.35 -8.49 18.89
C VAL A 215 -2.85 -7.81 17.64
N ILE A 216 -2.05 -6.92 17.06
CA ILE A 216 -2.29 -6.37 15.72
C ILE A 216 -1.11 -6.80 14.86
N MET A 217 -1.40 -7.56 13.81
CA MET A 217 -0.46 -8.02 12.81
C MET A 217 -0.77 -7.37 11.47
N ILE A 218 0.25 -6.84 10.79
CA ILE A 218 0.15 -6.27 9.45
C ILE A 218 1.28 -6.85 8.62
N ASN A 219 0.98 -7.43 7.47
CA ASN A 219 1.91 -8.10 6.57
C ASN A 219 2.80 -9.12 7.30
N GLY A 220 2.24 -9.84 8.27
CA GLY A 220 2.97 -10.83 9.07
C GLY A 220 3.85 -10.24 10.18
N ARG A 221 3.89 -8.91 10.34
CA ARG A 221 4.63 -8.22 11.40
C ARG A 221 3.71 -7.89 12.56
N ILE A 222 4.16 -8.13 13.78
CA ILE A 222 3.44 -7.71 14.98
C ILE A 222 3.67 -6.21 15.18
N HIS A 223 2.59 -5.42 15.07
CA HIS A 223 2.57 -3.97 15.31
C HIS A 223 2.14 -3.63 16.74
N LYS A 224 1.37 -4.52 17.37
CA LYS A 224 0.96 -4.40 18.77
C LYS A 224 0.90 -5.80 19.39
N SER A 225 1.33 -5.91 20.64
CA SER A 225 1.15 -7.09 21.48
C SER A 225 0.90 -6.65 22.93
N SER A 226 -0.14 -7.17 23.57
CA SER A 226 -0.37 -6.99 25.00
C SER A 226 0.73 -7.66 25.83
N PRO A 227 1.13 -7.10 26.99
CA PRO A 227 2.14 -7.70 27.87
C PRO A 227 1.81 -9.13 28.34
N SER A 228 0.53 -9.50 28.43
CA SER A 228 0.06 -10.84 28.79
C SER A 228 0.24 -11.87 27.67
N ASP A 229 0.17 -11.43 26.42
CA ASP A 229 0.26 -12.27 25.21
C ASP A 229 1.68 -12.37 24.65
N VAL A 230 2.61 -11.67 25.29
CA VAL A 230 4.01 -12.11 25.29
C VAL A 230 4.05 -13.42 26.07
N VAL A 231 3.64 -14.50 25.41
CA VAL A 231 3.97 -15.85 25.83
C VAL A 231 5.47 -15.79 26.07
N THR A 232 5.88 -16.02 27.31
CA THR A 232 7.23 -16.45 27.62
C THR A 232 7.42 -17.85 27.05
N ALA A 233 7.24 -17.98 25.73
CA ALA A 233 7.96 -18.93 24.94
C ALA A 233 9.38 -18.46 25.17
N ARG A 234 10.03 -19.06 26.18
CA ARG A 234 11.45 -18.91 26.42
C ARG A 234 12.04 -19.02 25.02
N PRO A 235 12.57 -17.93 24.43
CA PRO A 235 13.25 -18.06 23.17
C PRO A 235 14.26 -19.19 23.42
N PRO A 236 14.50 -20.14 22.50
CA PRO A 236 15.78 -20.83 22.56
C PRO A 236 16.79 -19.71 22.79
N PRO A 237 17.60 -19.79 23.89
CA PRO A 237 18.35 -18.65 24.42
C PRO A 237 18.90 -17.92 23.22
N PRO A 238 18.59 -16.61 23.05
CA PRO A 238 18.77 -15.93 21.78
C PRO A 238 20.10 -16.40 21.27
N ALA A 239 20.05 -17.11 20.14
CA ALA A 239 21.25 -17.35 19.41
C ALA A 239 21.86 -15.98 19.30
N GLN A 240 22.90 -15.70 20.10
CA GLN A 240 23.51 -14.39 20.10
C GLN A 240 23.68 -14.07 18.63
N PRO A 241 22.96 -13.06 18.10
CA PRO A 241 23.15 -12.71 16.71
C PRO A 241 24.66 -12.52 16.62
N LEU A 242 25.32 -13.30 15.76
CA LEU A 242 26.71 -13.02 15.46
C LEU A 242 26.64 -11.61 14.90
N GLN A 243 26.97 -10.64 15.74
CA GLN A 243 26.78 -9.24 15.43
C GLN A 243 27.91 -8.87 14.49
N VAL A 244 27.78 -9.30 13.23
CA VAL A 244 28.63 -8.85 12.14
C VAL A 244 28.17 -7.43 11.87
N LYS A 245 28.87 -6.46 12.47
CA LYS A 245 28.49 -5.04 12.42
C LYS A 245 28.54 -4.43 11.02
N ASN A 246 29.05 -5.15 10.01
CA ASN A 246 29.17 -4.68 8.64
C ASN A 246 28.59 -5.70 7.66
N LEU A 247 27.27 -5.70 7.46
CA LEU A 247 26.64 -6.45 6.38
C LEU A 247 26.93 -5.75 5.04
N HIS A 248 27.51 -6.46 4.08
CA HIS A 248 27.83 -5.98 2.73
C HIS A 248 27.49 -7.07 1.70
N ASN A 249 27.71 -6.90 0.39
CA ASN A 249 27.48 -7.98 -0.61
C ASN A 249 26.13 -8.72 -0.46
N PHE A 250 25.03 -7.98 -0.40
CA PHE A 250 23.73 -8.60 -0.22
C PHE A 250 23.31 -9.41 -1.45
N VAL A 251 22.77 -10.61 -1.23
CA VAL A 251 22.31 -11.51 -2.30
C VAL A 251 20.89 -11.98 -2.02
N THR A 252 20.09 -12.14 -3.07
CA THR A 252 18.83 -12.88 -3.02
C THR A 252 19.09 -14.27 -3.59
N PHE A 253 18.60 -15.32 -2.95
CA PHE A 253 18.87 -16.70 -3.35
C PHE A 253 17.71 -17.63 -3.03
N LYS A 254 17.68 -18.79 -3.69
CA LYS A 254 16.86 -19.94 -3.29
C LYS A 254 17.72 -20.94 -2.52
N ASP A 255 17.25 -21.34 -1.35
CA ASP A 255 17.90 -22.38 -0.56
C ASP A 255 17.64 -23.79 -1.14
N GLU A 256 18.24 -24.82 -0.54
CA GLU A 256 18.09 -26.22 -0.96
C GLU A 256 16.63 -26.73 -0.93
N ARG A 257 15.72 -25.99 -0.30
CA ARG A 257 14.28 -26.29 -0.24
C ARG A 257 13.46 -25.42 -1.19
N ASP A 258 14.11 -24.77 -2.16
CA ASP A 258 13.52 -23.86 -3.15
C ASP A 258 12.86 -22.60 -2.56
N ARG A 259 13.21 -22.22 -1.32
CA ARG A 259 12.64 -21.03 -0.67
C ARG A 259 13.47 -19.79 -1.00
N ALA A 260 12.81 -18.71 -1.43
CA ALA A 260 13.46 -17.42 -1.61
C ALA A 260 13.89 -16.84 -0.27
N ARG A 261 15.16 -16.41 -0.18
CA ARG A 261 15.81 -15.87 1.00
C ARG A 261 16.72 -14.70 0.61
N VAL A 262 17.02 -13.85 1.58
CA VAL A 262 18.08 -12.83 1.47
C VAL A 262 19.25 -13.21 2.35
N GLY A 263 20.46 -12.95 1.88
CA GLY A 263 21.70 -13.30 2.55
C GLY A 263 22.79 -12.24 2.43
N HIS A 264 23.78 -12.35 3.31
CA HIS A 264 25.07 -11.71 3.20
C HIS A 264 26.07 -12.71 2.57
N LEU A 265 26.71 -12.35 1.46
CA LEU A 265 27.73 -13.20 0.83
C LEU A 265 29.13 -12.80 1.30
N ASP A 266 29.79 -13.71 2.01
CA ASP A 266 31.23 -13.65 2.24
C ASP A 266 31.95 -14.12 0.98
N LEU A 267 32.72 -13.23 0.35
CA LEU A 267 33.47 -13.54 -0.88
C LEU A 267 34.61 -14.53 -0.64
N GLU A 268 35.11 -14.61 0.58
CA GLU A 268 36.06 -15.61 1.05
C GLU A 268 35.56 -16.08 2.43
N PRO A 269 34.94 -17.27 2.56
CA PRO A 269 35.13 -18.47 1.74
C PRO A 269 34.01 -18.81 0.73
N LEU A 270 33.27 -17.84 0.18
CA LEU A 270 32.08 -18.06 -0.68
C LEU A 270 30.92 -18.74 0.05
N VAL A 271 30.49 -18.13 1.15
CA VAL A 271 29.38 -18.61 1.97
C VAL A 271 28.31 -17.52 2.07
N VAL A 272 27.06 -17.93 1.88
CA VAL A 272 25.88 -17.08 2.05
C VAL A 272 25.33 -17.30 3.45
N HIS A 273 25.34 -16.25 4.26
CA HIS A 273 24.71 -16.23 5.57
C HIS A 273 23.28 -15.67 5.43
N ALA A 274 22.27 -16.48 5.77
CA ALA A 274 20.90 -16.02 5.63
C ALA A 274 20.58 -14.90 6.62
N LEU A 275 19.86 -13.90 6.14
CA LEU A 275 19.39 -12.76 6.92
C LEU A 275 17.91 -12.92 7.24
N ALA A 276 17.51 -12.33 8.35
CA ALA A 276 16.13 -12.28 8.83
C ALA A 276 15.83 -10.92 9.45
N MET A 277 14.54 -10.67 9.67
CA MET A 277 14.11 -9.61 10.57
C MET A 277 14.53 -9.93 12.01
N PRO A 278 14.64 -8.93 12.92
CA PRO A 278 14.97 -9.17 14.33
C PRO A 278 13.98 -10.10 15.05
N SER A 279 12.75 -10.21 14.53
CA SER A 279 11.74 -11.18 14.97
C SER A 279 12.08 -12.64 14.65
N GLY A 280 13.10 -12.89 13.82
CA GLY A 280 13.43 -14.20 13.26
C GLY A 280 12.69 -14.54 11.96
N SER A 281 11.79 -13.67 11.50
CA SER A 281 11.07 -13.87 10.23
C SER A 281 12.03 -13.79 9.04
N PRO A 282 12.00 -14.76 8.10
CA PRO A 282 12.89 -14.76 6.95
C PRO A 282 12.58 -13.58 6.01
N LEU A 283 13.62 -13.02 5.42
CA LEU A 283 13.51 -12.02 4.35
C LEU A 283 13.41 -12.73 3.00
N SER A 284 12.56 -12.24 2.10
CA SER A 284 12.29 -12.90 0.81
C SER A 284 12.83 -12.14 -0.42
N SER A 285 13.11 -10.84 -0.26
CA SER A 285 13.64 -9.98 -1.33
C SER A 285 14.53 -8.86 -0.80
N LEU A 286 15.47 -8.36 -1.61
CA LEU A 286 16.30 -7.23 -1.21
C LEU A 286 15.54 -5.91 -1.05
N GLN A 287 14.35 -5.79 -1.65
CA GLN A 287 13.48 -4.65 -1.41
C GLN A 287 13.11 -4.52 0.07
N GLU A 288 12.87 -5.65 0.75
CA GLU A 288 12.58 -5.65 2.19
C GLU A 288 13.76 -5.11 3.01
N VAL A 289 15.01 -5.40 2.60
CA VAL A 289 16.21 -4.87 3.27
C VAL A 289 16.34 -3.37 3.05
N ILE A 290 16.05 -2.88 1.84
CA ILE A 290 16.07 -1.45 1.52
C ILE A 290 15.01 -0.72 2.34
N ASP A 291 13.80 -1.27 2.41
CA ASP A 291 12.66 -0.64 3.11
C ASP A 291 12.87 -0.66 4.64
N LEU A 292 13.48 -1.72 5.17
CA LEU A 292 13.82 -1.83 6.61
C LEU A 292 15.03 -0.97 6.99
N GLY A 293 15.96 -0.77 6.06
CA GLY A 293 17.31 -0.30 6.33
C GLY A 293 18.24 -1.44 6.77
N HIS A 294 19.47 -1.44 6.26
CA HIS A 294 20.44 -2.51 6.51
C HIS A 294 20.80 -2.71 8.00
N ASP A 295 20.69 -1.67 8.83
CA ASP A 295 20.90 -1.77 10.29
C ASP A 295 19.79 -2.55 11.02
N ALA A 296 18.63 -2.72 10.38
CA ALA A 296 17.46 -3.37 10.97
C ALA A 296 17.35 -4.86 10.60
N VAL A 297 18.32 -5.42 9.87
CA VAL A 297 18.34 -6.85 9.54
C VAL A 297 19.42 -7.59 10.34
N VAL A 298 19.16 -8.86 10.67
CA VAL A 298 20.06 -9.66 11.49
C VAL A 298 20.49 -10.92 10.75
N GLN A 299 21.76 -11.29 10.93
CA GLN A 299 22.28 -12.56 10.44
C GLN A 299 21.75 -13.72 11.27
N THR A 300 21.23 -14.74 10.59
CA THR A 300 20.78 -15.99 11.21
C THR A 300 21.94 -16.97 11.39
N ARG A 301 21.67 -18.11 12.03
CA ARG A 301 22.64 -19.22 12.11
C ARG A 301 22.72 -20.04 10.82
N ASP A 302 21.75 -19.87 9.91
CA ASP A 302 21.73 -20.61 8.66
C ASP A 302 22.80 -20.05 7.71
N SER A 303 23.66 -20.93 7.21
CA SER A 303 24.68 -20.59 6.23
C SER A 303 24.75 -21.67 5.16
N PHE A 304 25.05 -21.26 3.94
CA PHE A 304 25.04 -22.11 2.77
C PHE A 304 26.29 -21.84 1.93
N PRO A 305 27.03 -22.87 1.47
CA PRO A 305 28.02 -22.68 0.42
C PRO A 305 27.36 -22.00 -0.80
N LEU A 306 28.03 -21.03 -1.42
CA LEU A 306 27.48 -20.34 -2.59
C LEU A 306 27.10 -21.32 -3.71
N SER A 307 27.85 -22.41 -3.84
CA SER A 307 27.59 -23.48 -4.81
C SER A 307 26.34 -24.32 -4.54
N SER A 308 25.76 -24.29 -3.33
CA SER A 308 24.56 -25.05 -2.99
C SER A 308 23.26 -24.24 -3.12
N VAL A 309 23.35 -22.94 -3.40
CA VAL A 309 22.20 -22.05 -3.56
C VAL A 309 22.06 -21.59 -5.01
N LYS A 310 20.82 -21.27 -5.41
CA LYS A 310 20.57 -20.60 -6.69
C LYS A 310 20.43 -19.11 -6.45
N LEU A 311 21.37 -18.31 -6.95
CA LEU A 311 21.23 -16.85 -6.91
C LEU A 311 20.00 -16.40 -7.71
N LEU A 312 19.37 -15.34 -7.22
CA LEU A 312 18.25 -14.66 -7.87
C LEU A 312 18.66 -13.24 -8.25
N ALA A 313 17.98 -12.69 -9.25
CA ALA A 313 18.09 -11.26 -9.57
C ALA A 313 17.86 -10.42 -8.30
N PRO A 314 18.80 -9.52 -7.92
CA PRO A 314 18.72 -8.78 -6.67
C PRO A 314 17.46 -7.91 -6.55
N ILE A 315 17.12 -7.16 -7.60
CA ILE A 315 15.93 -6.29 -7.66
C ILE A 315 15.37 -6.36 -9.08
N ALA A 316 14.21 -7.00 -9.25
CA ALA A 316 13.58 -7.18 -10.57
C ALA A 316 12.18 -6.54 -10.69
N ALA A 317 11.73 -5.76 -9.69
CA ALA A 317 10.33 -5.36 -9.59
C ALA A 317 9.95 -4.12 -10.44
N ARG A 318 10.91 -3.40 -11.03
CA ARG A 318 10.66 -2.12 -11.72
C ARG A 318 11.42 -2.04 -13.04
N ASP A 319 10.78 -1.43 -14.02
CA ASP A 319 11.43 -1.04 -15.26
C ASP A 319 12.31 0.19 -15.01
N ILE A 320 13.50 0.22 -15.60
CA ILE A 320 14.36 1.39 -15.63
C ILE A 320 14.10 2.11 -16.95
N MET A 321 13.81 3.40 -16.89
CA MET A 321 13.72 4.26 -18.06
C MET A 321 14.99 5.10 -18.16
N SER A 322 15.68 4.98 -19.28
CA SER A 322 16.98 5.58 -19.52
C SER A 322 16.88 6.63 -20.63
N VAL A 323 17.66 7.70 -20.49
CA VAL A 323 17.77 8.77 -21.46
C VAL A 323 19.17 8.71 -22.06
N GLY A 324 19.27 8.29 -23.32
CA GLY A 324 20.52 8.34 -24.07
C GLY A 324 20.82 9.76 -24.56
N ASN A 325 22.10 10.08 -24.77
CA ASN A 325 22.52 11.35 -25.38
C ASN A 325 22.01 12.60 -24.63
N ASN A 326 21.99 12.54 -23.29
CA ASN A 326 21.37 13.54 -22.41
C ASN A 326 22.17 14.86 -22.24
N TYR A 327 23.45 14.92 -22.62
CA TYR A 327 24.26 16.16 -22.64
C TYR A 327 25.23 16.19 -23.82
N ALA A 328 25.66 17.39 -24.20
CA ALA A 328 26.44 17.64 -25.42
C ALA A 328 27.77 16.89 -25.47
N ASP A 329 28.46 16.77 -24.33
CA ASP A 329 29.75 16.09 -24.26
C ASP A 329 29.61 14.57 -24.46
N HIS A 330 28.55 13.94 -23.93
CA HIS A 330 28.26 12.52 -24.16
C HIS A 330 27.91 12.23 -25.63
N VAL A 331 27.17 13.13 -26.28
CA VAL A 331 26.88 13.02 -27.72
C VAL A 331 28.17 13.04 -28.53
N LYS A 332 29.11 13.91 -28.14
CA LYS A 332 30.42 14.01 -28.79
C LYS A 332 31.25 12.74 -28.56
N GLU A 333 31.37 12.29 -27.32
CA GLU A 333 32.07 11.04 -26.95
C GLU A 333 31.51 9.83 -27.70
N TYR A 334 30.18 9.66 -27.72
CA TYR A 334 29.52 8.57 -28.45
C TYR A 334 29.77 8.65 -29.95
N SER A 335 29.79 9.85 -30.54
CA SER A 335 30.12 10.03 -31.96
C SER A 335 31.57 9.70 -32.30
N GLU A 336 32.49 9.89 -31.35
CA GLU A 336 33.92 9.60 -31.50
C GLU A 336 34.23 8.11 -31.26
N SER A 337 33.33 7.35 -30.61
CA SER A 337 33.48 5.90 -30.35
C SER A 337 33.45 5.01 -31.61
N GLY A 338 32.99 5.54 -32.74
CA GLY A 338 32.99 4.85 -34.04
C GLY A 338 31.85 3.85 -34.25
N TYR A 339 31.00 3.60 -33.25
CA TYR A 339 29.87 2.65 -33.36
C TYR A 339 28.72 3.16 -34.25
N ASP A 340 28.62 4.47 -34.45
CA ASP A 340 27.60 5.07 -35.32
C ASP A 340 28.09 6.33 -36.07
N ALA A 341 29.32 6.28 -36.59
CA ALA A 341 29.97 7.41 -37.28
C ALA A 341 29.23 7.92 -38.54
N GLN A 342 28.22 7.18 -39.03
CA GLN A 342 27.44 7.54 -40.23
C GLN A 342 26.01 8.04 -39.95
N LYS A 343 25.42 7.85 -38.75
CA LYS A 343 24.04 8.33 -38.46
C LYS A 343 23.94 9.55 -37.57
N ILE A 344 25.00 9.93 -36.85
CA ILE A 344 24.99 11.08 -35.93
C ILE A 344 25.32 12.39 -36.68
N GLN A 345 24.65 12.65 -37.81
CA GLN A 345 24.70 13.98 -38.44
C GLN A 345 23.53 14.88 -38.04
N GLN A 346 22.56 14.37 -37.28
CA GLN A 346 21.45 15.18 -36.80
C GLN A 346 21.38 15.13 -35.29
N LYS A 347 21.58 16.30 -34.67
CA LYS A 347 21.19 16.58 -33.29
C LYS A 347 19.72 16.19 -33.15
N ALA A 348 19.44 15.07 -32.48
CA ALA A 348 18.07 14.58 -32.35
C ALA A 348 17.19 15.68 -31.74
N SER A 349 16.07 16.00 -32.40
CA SER A 349 15.14 17.04 -31.93
C SER A 349 14.46 16.67 -30.60
N PHE A 350 14.56 15.41 -30.19
CA PHE A 350 13.96 14.83 -29.00
C PHE A 350 14.97 13.91 -28.29
N PRO A 351 14.88 13.76 -26.96
CA PRO A 351 15.73 12.83 -26.22
C PRO A 351 15.49 11.38 -26.66
N THR A 352 16.57 10.60 -26.74
CA THR A 352 16.45 9.16 -27.00
C THR A 352 16.05 8.47 -25.71
N ILE A 353 14.84 7.92 -25.66
CA ILE A 353 14.34 7.18 -24.50
C ILE A 353 14.37 5.70 -24.82
N PHE A 354 14.95 4.92 -23.91
CA PHE A 354 14.91 3.46 -23.96
C PHE A 354 14.66 2.91 -22.55
N THR A 355 14.34 1.63 -22.45
CA THR A 355 14.01 1.01 -21.17
C THR A 355 14.78 -0.29 -20.99
N LYS A 356 15.28 -0.51 -19.78
CA LYS A 356 15.69 -1.82 -19.29
C LYS A 356 14.50 -2.41 -18.54
N ARG A 357 13.81 -3.35 -19.20
CA ARG A 357 12.60 -3.98 -18.65
C ARG A 357 12.97 -4.89 -17.49
N SER A 358 12.15 -4.89 -16.45
CA SER A 358 12.20 -5.83 -15.32
C SER A 358 12.33 -7.29 -15.78
N THR A 359 11.61 -7.65 -16.85
CA THR A 359 11.65 -8.99 -17.47
C THR A 359 12.98 -9.37 -18.11
N SER A 360 13.91 -8.42 -18.24
CA SER A 360 15.25 -8.62 -18.81
C SER A 360 16.33 -8.68 -17.72
N VAL A 361 15.96 -8.56 -16.43
CA VAL A 361 16.87 -8.71 -15.30
C VAL A 361 16.94 -10.18 -14.91
N ILE A 362 18.13 -10.76 -14.95
CA ILE A 362 18.39 -12.18 -14.64
C ILE A 362 19.43 -12.31 -13.53
N ALA A 363 19.51 -13.48 -12.91
CA ALA A 363 20.53 -13.75 -11.92
C ALA A 363 21.93 -13.87 -12.55
N ALA A 364 22.97 -13.82 -11.73
CA ALA A 364 24.31 -14.21 -12.16
C ALA A 364 24.29 -15.65 -12.69
N ASP A 365 25.03 -15.90 -13.77
CA ASP A 365 25.15 -17.20 -14.45
C ASP A 365 23.84 -17.77 -15.03
N GLU A 366 22.77 -16.99 -15.09
CA GLU A 366 21.53 -17.37 -15.76
C GLU A 366 21.63 -17.13 -17.27
N GLU A 367 20.99 -17.98 -18.08
CA GLU A 367 21.01 -17.85 -19.53
C GLU A 367 20.17 -16.65 -19.99
N LEU A 368 20.79 -15.75 -20.75
CA LEU A 368 20.10 -14.64 -21.40
C LEU A 368 19.48 -15.10 -22.72
N SER A 369 18.15 -14.99 -22.84
CA SER A 369 17.45 -15.22 -24.11
C SER A 369 17.79 -14.12 -25.12
N SER A 370 18.49 -14.49 -26.20
CA SER A 370 18.87 -13.57 -27.28
C SER A 370 17.72 -13.18 -28.22
N HIS A 371 16.54 -13.82 -28.12
CA HIS A 371 15.37 -13.56 -28.96
C HIS A 371 15.68 -13.43 -30.46
N ARG A 372 16.38 -14.42 -31.03
CA ARG A 372 16.95 -14.41 -32.41
C ARG A 372 15.95 -14.13 -33.55
N VAL A 373 14.64 -14.25 -33.31
CA VAL A 373 13.59 -13.88 -34.28
C VAL A 373 13.49 -12.36 -34.45
N PHE A 374 13.79 -11.59 -33.40
CA PHE A 374 13.68 -10.12 -33.37
C PHE A 374 15.06 -9.43 -33.30
N THR A 375 16.05 -10.08 -32.69
CA THR A 375 17.39 -9.51 -32.50
C THR A 375 18.36 -10.04 -33.55
N HIS A 376 18.77 -9.17 -34.48
CA HIS A 376 19.73 -9.50 -35.54
C HIS A 376 21.18 -9.19 -35.19
N CYS A 377 21.40 -8.30 -34.22
CA CYS A 377 22.70 -7.98 -33.64
C CYS A 377 22.49 -7.83 -32.13
N LEU A 378 23.22 -8.62 -31.34
CA LEU A 378 23.22 -8.53 -29.89
C LEU A 378 24.45 -7.71 -29.47
N ASP A 379 24.21 -6.62 -28.78
CA ASP A 379 25.24 -5.74 -28.24
C ASP A 379 25.34 -5.91 -26.71
N TYR A 380 26.47 -5.53 -26.12
CA TYR A 380 26.67 -5.55 -24.68
C TYR A 380 27.44 -4.32 -24.21
N GLU A 381 27.03 -3.81 -23.05
CA GLU A 381 27.68 -2.68 -22.39
C GLU A 381 27.95 -3.06 -20.94
N GLY A 382 29.18 -2.80 -20.47
CA GLY A 382 29.53 -2.93 -19.06
C GLY A 382 29.32 -1.59 -18.36
N GLU A 383 28.37 -1.52 -17.44
CA GLU A 383 28.11 -0.32 -16.65
C GLU A 383 28.69 -0.46 -15.25
N VAL A 384 29.31 0.61 -14.75
CA VAL A 384 29.73 0.73 -13.35
C VAL A 384 28.80 1.70 -12.64
N GLY A 385 28.09 1.22 -11.63
CA GLY A 385 27.28 2.05 -10.74
C GLY A 385 28.12 2.59 -9.60
N VAL A 386 28.02 3.88 -9.33
CA VAL A 386 28.63 4.54 -8.16
C VAL A 386 27.51 5.12 -7.30
N ILE A 387 27.49 4.76 -6.02
CA ILE A 387 26.53 5.31 -5.05
C ILE A 387 27.14 6.59 -4.47
N ILE A 388 26.39 7.67 -4.38
CA ILE A 388 26.83 8.91 -3.72
C ILE A 388 26.16 8.94 -2.34
N GLY A 389 26.89 8.51 -1.32
CA GLY A 389 26.37 8.38 0.05
C GLY A 389 26.18 9.71 0.77
N LYS A 390 26.94 10.76 0.40
CA LYS A 390 26.87 12.08 1.05
C LYS A 390 26.35 13.15 0.08
N PRO A 391 25.24 13.83 0.38
CA PRO A 391 24.79 14.94 -0.46
C PRO A 391 25.80 16.09 -0.44
N GLY A 392 25.95 16.80 -1.56
CA GLY A 392 26.81 17.98 -1.65
C GLY A 392 26.54 18.80 -2.89
N PHE A 393 27.02 20.06 -2.88
CA PHE A 393 26.87 21.02 -3.96
C PHE A 393 28.21 21.76 -4.14
N GLY A 394 28.69 21.86 -5.39
CA GLY A 394 29.97 22.52 -5.70
C GLY A 394 31.19 21.81 -5.09
N ILE A 395 31.15 20.47 -4.96
CA ILE A 395 32.26 19.67 -4.42
C ILE A 395 33.46 19.84 -5.35
N ARG A 396 34.60 20.24 -4.81
CA ARG A 396 35.85 20.31 -5.59
C ARG A 396 36.25 18.89 -5.99
N GLU A 397 36.79 18.72 -7.19
CA GLU A 397 37.19 17.41 -7.72
C GLU A 397 38.01 16.56 -6.72
N LYS A 398 38.99 17.16 -6.06
CA LYS A 398 39.82 16.50 -5.03
C LYS A 398 39.05 15.96 -3.82
N ASP A 399 37.86 16.51 -3.55
CA ASP A 399 37.01 16.16 -2.41
C ASP A 399 35.89 15.19 -2.83
N ALA A 400 35.75 14.88 -4.13
CA ALA A 400 34.64 14.09 -4.69
C ALA A 400 34.61 12.65 -4.14
N ILE A 401 35.78 12.02 -3.96
CA ILE A 401 35.85 10.64 -3.43
C ILE A 401 35.31 10.52 -2.00
N GLY A 402 35.26 11.62 -1.24
CA GLY A 402 34.67 11.63 0.10
C GLY A 402 33.13 11.61 0.13
N HIS A 403 32.49 11.62 -1.05
CA HIS A 403 31.04 11.58 -1.20
C HIS A 403 30.52 10.28 -1.81
N VAL A 404 31.42 9.46 -2.36
CA VAL A 404 31.15 8.17 -3.01
C VAL A 404 31.18 7.05 -1.97
#